data_AF-A0A9N9CU37-F1
#
_entry.id   AF-A0A9N9CU37-F1
#
_cell.length_a   1.000
_cell.length_b   1.000
_cell.length_c   1.000
_cell.angle_alpha   90.00
_cell.angle_beta   90.00
_cell.angle_gamma   90.00
#
_symmetry.space_group_name_H-M   'P 1'
#
loop_
_entity.id
_entity.type
_entity.pdbx_description
1 polymer ?
#
loop_
_entity_poly.entity_id
_entity_poly.type
_entity_poly.pdbx_seq_one_letter_code
_entity_poly.pdbx_strand_id
1 'polypeptide(L)' 'MARRLFTLLATTIFVINSVQAAPLRRRDYSGQGTFFTPGLGACGGYNSADDLICAMNKPQFDDGGNPNNNPMC' A
#
# COMPACT_ATOMS: atom_id res chain seq x y z
N MET A 1 35.14 -40.69 -1.32
CA MET A 1 33.81 -40.24 -1.81
C MET A 1 32.99 -39.47 -0.78
N ALA A 2 33.14 -39.68 0.53
CA ALA A 2 32.37 -39.00 1.59
C ALA A 2 32.56 -37.46 1.70
N ARG A 3 33.70 -36.92 1.25
CA ARG A 3 34.04 -35.49 1.38
C ARG A 3 33.23 -34.57 0.45
N ARG A 4 32.72 -35.08 -0.68
CA ARG A 4 31.83 -34.34 -1.61
C ARG A 4 30.36 -34.40 -1.19
N LEU A 5 29.99 -35.45 -0.45
CA LEU A 5 28.63 -35.63 0.07
C LEU A 5 28.35 -34.67 1.24
N PHE A 6 29.36 -34.40 2.08
CA PHE A 6 29.26 -33.48 3.21
C PHE A 6 29.13 -32.00 2.79
N THR A 7 29.76 -31.60 1.67
CA THR A 7 29.69 -30.24 1.14
C THR A 7 28.37 -29.90 0.48
N LEU A 8 27.68 -30.88 -0.10
CA LEU A 8 26.36 -30.68 -0.73
C LEU A 8 25.22 -30.58 0.29
N LEU A 9 25.36 -31.20 1.46
CA LEU A 9 24.39 -31.09 2.56
C LEU A 9 24.50 -29.75 3.30
N ALA A 10 25.70 -29.15 3.35
CA ALA A 10 25.93 -27.91 4.08
C ALA A 10 25.40 -26.66 3.35
N THR A 11 25.36 -26.67 2.01
CA THR A 11 24.93 -25.51 1.22
C THR A 11 23.41 -25.37 1.11
N THR A 12 22.65 -26.47 1.21
CA THR A 12 21.18 -26.42 1.18
C THR A 12 20.56 -25.84 2.46
N ILE A 13 21.27 -25.91 3.59
CA ILE A 13 20.81 -25.37 4.88
C ILE A 13 20.92 -23.84 4.93
N PHE A 14 21.76 -23.21 4.09
CA PHE A 14 21.96 -21.75 4.12
C PHE A 14 20.86 -20.96 3.37
N VAL A 15 20.09 -21.59 2.47
CA VAL A 15 19.13 -20.88 1.59
C VAL A 15 17.76 -20.64 2.25
N ILE A 16 17.51 -21.18 3.45
CA ILE A 16 16.18 -21.14 4.12
C ILE A 16 16.00 -20.02 5.15
N ASN A 17 17.02 -19.18 5.38
CA ASN A 17 16.89 -17.99 6.26
C ASN A 17 16.96 -16.75 5.34
N SER A 18 15.97 -15.88 5.18
CA SER A 18 14.92 -15.43 6.10
C SER A 18 13.93 -14.60 5.28
N VAL A 19 12.64 -14.96 5.25
CA VAL A 19 11.60 -14.04 4.76
C VAL A 19 11.15 -13.21 5.97
N GLN A 20 11.79 -12.07 6.19
CA GLN A 20 11.39 -11.15 7.25
C GLN A 20 10.26 -10.25 6.72
N ALA A 21 9.05 -10.40 7.26
CA ALA A 21 7.96 -9.48 6.98
C ALA A 21 8.35 -8.07 7.47
N ALA A 22 8.11 -7.05 6.64
CA ALA A 22 8.32 -5.66 7.04
C ALA A 22 7.38 -5.30 8.20
N PRO A 23 7.83 -4.54 9.22
CA PRO A 23 6.97 -4.15 10.33
C PRO A 23 5.85 -3.22 9.82
N LEU A 24 4.60 -3.57 10.10
CA LEU A 24 3.46 -2.69 9.84
C LEU A 24 3.44 -1.58 10.88
N ARG A 25 3.66 -0.34 10.45
CA ARG A 25 3.50 0.84 11.30
C ARG A 25 2.04 1.26 11.30
N ARG A 26 1.38 1.18 12.46
CA ARG A 26 0.04 1.78 12.64
C ARG A 26 0.12 3.27 12.27
N ARG A 27 -0.73 3.69 11.35
CA ARG A 27 -0.89 5.10 10.99
C ARG A 27 -2.22 5.57 11.54
N ASP A 28 -2.17 6.32 12.62
CA ASP A 28 -3.35 6.96 13.18
C ASP A 28 -3.41 8.40 12.66
N TYR A 29 -4.48 8.71 11.94
CA TYR A 29 -4.80 10.05 11.48
C TYR A 29 -6.09 10.49 12.18
N SER A 30 -6.09 11.73 12.70
CA SER A 30 -7.30 12.36 13.24
C SER A 30 -7.67 13.56 12.40
N GLY A 31 -8.97 13.86 12.34
CA GLY A 31 -9.50 14.94 11.52
C GLY A 31 -11.00 15.09 11.70
N GLN A 32 -11.57 16.02 10.94
CA GLN A 32 -13.01 16.22 10.84
C GLN A 32 -13.51 15.64 9.52
N GLY A 33 -14.66 14.97 9.56
CA GLY A 33 -15.33 14.42 8.39
C GLY A 33 -16.70 15.04 8.19
N THR A 34 -17.15 15.10 6.94
CA THR A 34 -18.53 15.46 6.56
C THR A 34 -19.04 14.46 5.53
N PHE A 35 -20.35 14.45 5.32
CA PHE A 35 -20.99 13.59 4.31
C PHE A 35 -21.26 14.37 3.04
N PHE A 36 -21.13 13.69 1.91
CA PHE A 36 -21.46 14.21 0.59
C PHE A 36 -22.06 13.10 -0.28
N THR A 37 -22.81 13.47 -1.32
CA THR A 37 -23.28 12.52 -2.33
C THR A 37 -22.18 12.31 -3.38
N PRO A 38 -21.72 11.07 -3.61
CA PRO A 38 -20.67 10.78 -4.60
C PRO A 38 -21.04 11.10 -6.06
N GLY A 39 -20.01 11.23 -6.90
CA GLY A 39 -20.10 11.50 -8.33
C GLY A 39 -18.72 11.38 -9.00
N LEU A 40 -18.37 12.31 -9.90
CA LEU A 40 -17.01 12.38 -10.47
C LEU A 40 -16.02 12.89 -9.41
N GLY A 41 -15.06 12.05 -9.03
CA GLY A 41 -14.00 12.39 -8.08
C GLY A 41 -12.79 13.07 -8.73
N ALA A 42 -11.94 13.68 -7.89
CA ALA A 42 -10.69 14.32 -8.35
C ALA A 42 -9.70 13.33 -8.98
N CYS A 43 -9.82 12.05 -8.65
CA CYS A 43 -9.07 10.94 -9.27
C CYS A 43 -9.55 10.59 -10.68
N GLY A 44 -10.60 11.24 -11.20
CA GLY A 44 -11.16 10.98 -12.52
C GLY A 44 -12.11 9.78 -12.60
N GLY A 45 -12.34 9.08 -11.48
CA GLY A 45 -13.32 8.00 -11.37
C GLY A 45 -14.72 8.51 -11.01
N TYR A 46 -15.75 7.75 -11.38
CA TYR A 46 -17.12 8.00 -10.96
C TYR A 46 -17.55 6.99 -9.89
N ASN A 47 -18.14 7.48 -8.81
CA ASN A 47 -18.65 6.64 -7.73
C ASN A 47 -20.12 6.94 -7.45
N SER A 48 -20.79 5.94 -6.87
CA SER A 48 -22.18 6.01 -6.42
C SER A 48 -22.28 6.03 -4.90
N ALA A 49 -23.48 6.26 -4.38
CA ALA A 49 -23.74 6.23 -2.93
C ALA A 49 -23.60 4.83 -2.32
N ASP A 50 -23.57 3.78 -3.14
CA ASP A 50 -23.37 2.39 -2.69
C ASP A 50 -21.87 2.06 -2.50
N ASP A 51 -20.96 2.92 -2.98
CA ASP A 51 -19.51 2.71 -2.86
C ASP A 51 -18.98 3.23 -1.52
N LEU A 52 -18.08 2.46 -0.88
CA LEU A 52 -17.34 2.91 0.30
C LEU A 52 -16.19 3.81 -0.13
N ILE A 53 -16.42 5.12 -0.14
CA ILE A 53 -15.43 6.12 -0.54
C ILE A 53 -15.30 7.26 0.49
N CYS A 54 -14.18 7.99 0.43
CA CYS A 54 -13.99 9.25 1.15
C CYS A 54 -13.27 10.27 0.27
N ALA A 55 -13.53 11.56 0.52
CA ALA A 55 -12.80 12.66 -0.12
C ALA A 55 -11.80 13.25 0.88
N MET A 56 -10.55 13.45 0.44
CA MET A 56 -9.51 14.07 1.26
C MET A 56 -9.52 15.60 1.12
N ASN A 57 -9.04 16.31 2.14
CA ASN A 57 -8.90 17.77 2.06
C ASN A 57 -7.76 18.17 1.10
N LYS A 58 -7.88 19.37 0.51
CA LYS A 58 -6.93 19.87 -0.49
C LYS A 58 -5.46 19.77 -0.05
N PRO A 59 -5.01 20.25 1.13
CA PRO A 59 -3.60 20.16 1.53
C PRO A 59 -3.01 18.75 1.57
N GLN A 60 -3.81 17.71 1.81
CA GLN A 60 -3.33 16.32 1.82
C GLN A 60 -3.44 15.66 0.44
N PHE A 61 -4.37 16.11 -0.39
CA PHE A 61 -4.55 15.64 -1.76
C PHE A 61 -3.60 16.32 -2.74
N ASP A 62 -3.17 17.57 -2.51
CA ASP A 62 -2.48 18.36 -3.53
C ASP A 62 -1.06 17.86 -3.83
N ASP A 63 -0.83 17.42 -5.08
CA ASP A 63 0.47 17.01 -5.62
C ASP A 63 0.90 17.89 -6.81
N GLY A 64 0.22 19.01 -7.04
CA GLY A 64 0.58 20.02 -8.06
C GLY A 64 0.49 19.59 -9.55
N GLY A 65 0.26 18.29 -9.84
CA GLY A 65 0.19 17.71 -11.18
C GLY A 65 -1.23 17.36 -11.66
N ASN A 66 -1.34 16.42 -12.62
CA ASN A 66 -2.63 15.88 -13.04
C ASN A 66 -3.29 15.12 -11.87
N PRO A 67 -4.45 15.56 -11.36
CA PRO A 67 -5.07 14.95 -10.17
C PRO A 67 -5.55 13.52 -10.41
N ASN A 68 -5.75 13.10 -11.66
CA ASN A 68 -6.10 11.71 -12.00
C ASN A 68 -4.94 10.73 -11.78
N ASN A 69 -3.71 11.24 -11.63
CA ASN A 69 -2.50 10.44 -11.44
C ASN A 69 -1.93 10.63 -10.02
N ASN A 70 -2.74 11.12 -9.09
CA ASN A 70 -2.30 11.37 -7.73
C ASN A 70 -2.05 10.06 -6.98
N PRO A 71 -0.96 9.90 -6.22
CA PRO A 71 -0.70 8.70 -5.42
C PRO A 71 -1.69 8.46 -4.26
N MET A 72 -2.57 9.43 -3.99
CA MET A 72 -3.68 9.32 -3.02
C MET A 72 -4.98 8.80 -3.65
N CYS A 73 -5.00 8.67 -4.98
CA CYS A 73 -5.90 7.78 -5.68
C CYS A 73 -5.34 6.34 -5.58
#